data_AF-A0A483MTD6-F1
#
_entry.id   AF-A0A483MTD6-F1
#
_cell.length_a   1.000
_cell.length_b   1.000
_cell.length_c   1.000
_cell.angle_alpha   90.00
_cell.angle_beta   90.00
_cell.angle_gamma   90.00
#
_symmetry.space_group_name_H-M   'P 1'
#
loop_
_entity.id
_entity.type
_entity.pdbx_description
1 polymer ?
#
loop_
_entity_poly.entity_id
_entity_poly.type
_entity_poly.pdbx_seq_one_letter_code
_entity_poly.pdbx_strand_id
1 'polypeptide(L)'
;MNQLTKTKPILLTYAQREALEIIQSEERARSPYGAAPSIPELVRSLLDIALKDVYAGIEKQKEMKAQQEDLEKRLATAPVAEEATKDFLATRNSLLQQEHGAAPGSLNYMGATMLTETKPEEA
;
A
#
# COMPACT_ATOMS: atom_id res chain seq x y z
N MET A 1 14.02 16.13 38.66
CA MET A 1 13.40 16.19 37.32
C MET A 1 14.44 15.76 36.29
N ASN A 2 14.48 14.49 35.90
CA ASN A 2 15.38 14.02 34.82
C ASN A 2 14.54 13.77 33.58
N GLN A 3 14.39 14.79 32.73
CA GLN A 3 13.98 14.55 31.35
C GLN A 3 15.16 13.87 30.67
N LEU A 4 15.13 12.55 30.58
CA LEU A 4 15.96 11.79 29.65
C LEU A 4 15.55 12.27 28.25
N THR A 5 16.16 13.35 27.77
CA THR A 5 16.01 13.79 26.40
C THR A 5 16.42 12.59 25.55
N LYS A 6 15.49 12.06 24.76
CA LYS A 6 15.71 10.94 23.84
C LYS A 6 16.59 11.41 22.69
N THR A 7 17.79 11.88 22.98
CA THR A 7 18.79 12.29 22.01
C THR A 7 19.40 11.01 21.47
N LYS A 8 19.03 10.63 20.25
CA LYS A 8 19.66 9.49 19.58
C LYS A 8 21.10 9.88 19.25
N PRO A 9 22.12 9.16 19.75
CA PRO A 9 23.50 9.48 19.43
C PRO A 9 23.74 9.22 17.94
N ILE A 10 24.41 10.16 17.28
CA ILE A 10 24.79 10.07 15.87
C ILE A 10 26.30 9.83 15.84
N LEU A 11 26.69 8.69 15.28
CA LEU A 11 28.10 8.36 15.09
C LEU A 11 28.55 8.95 13.75
N LEU A 12 29.64 9.72 13.81
CA LEU A 12 30.25 10.35 12.64
C LEU A 12 31.63 9.76 12.42
N THR A 13 32.00 9.56 11.16
CA THR A 13 33.38 9.25 10.81
C THR A 13 34.28 10.48 10.99
N TYR A 14 35.59 10.28 10.99
CA TYR A 14 36.55 11.38 11.11
C TYR A 14 36.37 12.41 9.98
N ALA A 15 36.28 11.95 8.73
CA ALA A 15 36.06 12.82 7.58
C ALA A 15 34.73 13.60 7.66
N GLN A 16 33.67 12.98 8.17
CA GLN A 16 32.39 13.66 8.37
C GLN A 16 32.49 14.76 9.44
N ARG A 17 33.21 14.51 10.53
CA ARG A 17 33.46 15.53 11.56
C ARG A 17 34.26 16.71 10.99
N GLU A 18 35.34 16.44 10.27
CA GLU A 18 36.18 17.48 9.67
C GLU A 18 35.37 18.36 8.70
N ALA A 19 34.56 17.75 7.84
CA ALA A 19 33.66 18.49 6.95
C ALA A 19 32.69 19.40 7.72
N LEU A 20 32.14 18.92 8.84
CA LEU A 20 31.24 19.72 9.69
C LEU A 20 31.97 20.86 10.40
N GLU A 21 33.23 20.68 10.79
CA GLU A 21 34.06 21.72 11.39
C GLU A 21 34.40 22.83 10.38
N ILE A 22 34.64 22.48 9.12
CA ILE A 22 34.80 23.43 8.02
C ILE A 22 33.52 24.25 7.84
N ILE A 23 32.37 23.57 7.71
CA ILE A 23 31.06 24.23 7.56
C ILE A 23 30.78 25.17 8.74
N GLN A 24 31.02 24.71 9.97
CA GLN A 24 30.83 25.54 11.16
C GLN A 24 31.72 26.80 11.11
N SER A 25 32.95 26.68 10.63
CA SER A 25 33.90 27.79 10.53
C SER A 25 33.49 28.79 9.45
N GLU A 26 32.97 28.33 8.32
CA GLU A 26 32.41 29.18 7.27
C GLU A 26 31.18 29.95 7.75
N GLU A 27 30.26 29.28 8.44
CA GLU A 27 29.08 29.91 9.04
C GLU A 27 29.47 30.93 10.11
N ARG A 28 30.50 30.64 10.91
CA ARG A 28 31.06 31.59 11.88
C ARG A 28 31.57 32.86 11.20
N ALA A 29 32.30 32.70 10.10
CA ALA A 29 32.86 33.82 9.35
C ALA A 29 31.77 34.68 8.68
N ARG A 30 30.64 34.07 8.30
CA ARG A 30 29.49 34.76 7.70
C ARG A 30 28.59 35.44 8.73
N SER A 31 28.66 35.02 9.99
CA SER A 31 27.83 35.54 11.07
C SER A 31 28.34 36.89 11.57
N PRO A 32 27.50 37.95 11.60
CA PRO A 32 27.90 39.27 12.08
C PRO A 32 28.34 39.32 13.54
N TYR A 33 28.00 38.28 14.32
CA TYR A 33 28.37 38.14 15.73
C TYR A 33 29.36 36.98 15.98
N GLY A 34 29.89 36.35 14.93
CA GLY A 34 30.73 35.15 15.06
C GLY A 34 30.01 33.97 15.73
N ALA A 35 28.68 33.98 15.72
CA ALA A 35 27.87 32.90 16.25
C ALA A 35 27.67 31.87 15.15
N ALA A 36 28.12 30.63 15.38
CA ALA A 36 27.89 29.51 14.48
C ALA A 36 27.10 28.42 15.20
N PRO A 37 26.23 27.68 14.46
CA PRO A 37 25.53 26.53 15.02
C PRO A 37 26.53 25.46 15.48
N SER A 38 26.17 24.73 16.54
CA SER A 38 26.98 23.62 17.01
C SER A 38 26.97 22.45 16.01
N ILE A 39 28.01 21.61 16.02
CA ILE A 39 28.08 20.42 15.15
C ILE A 39 26.83 19.53 15.27
N PRO A 40 26.31 19.23 16.49
CA PRO A 40 25.08 18.45 16.61
C PRO A 40 23.85 19.10 15.95
N GLU A 41 23.74 20.43 16.01
CA GLU A 41 22.64 21.17 15.36
C GLU A 41 22.76 21.13 13.84
N LEU A 42 23.97 21.31 13.31
CA LEU A 42 24.26 21.18 11.88
C LEU A 42 23.87 19.79 11.37
N VAL A 43 24.32 18.74 12.06
CA VAL A 43 24.00 17.35 11.70
C VAL A 43 22.50 17.11 11.71
N ARG A 44 21.81 17.58 12.75
CA ARG A 44 20.36 17.40 12.85
C ARG A 44 19.61 18.11 11.73
N SER A 45 20.00 19.35 11.42
CA SER A 45 19.42 20.10 10.30
C SER A 45 19.63 19.38 8.97
N LEU A 46 20.83 18.85 8.72
CA LEU A 46 21.13 18.08 7.51
C LEU A 46 20.28 16.80 7.41
N LEU A 47 20.09 16.10 8.53
CA LEU A 47 19.24 14.90 8.57
C LEU A 47 17.77 15.24 8.37
N ASP A 48 17.28 16.32 8.98
CA ASP A 48 15.89 16.76 8.84
C ASP A 48 15.59 17.12 7.38
N ILE A 49 16.54 17.75 6.67
CA ILE A 49 16.43 18.05 5.24
C ILE A 49 16.44 16.74 4.42
N ALA A 50 17.41 15.87 4.66
CA ALA A 50 17.59 14.65 3.87
C ALA A 50 16.45 13.64 4.05
N LEU A 51 15.86 13.56 5.24
CA LEU A 51 14.83 12.59 5.58
C LEU A 51 13.41 13.11 5.41
N LYS A 52 13.22 14.39 5.07
CA LYS A 52 11.90 15.02 4.95
C LYS A 52 10.94 14.23 4.06
N ASP A 53 11.40 13.85 2.87
CA ASP A 53 10.55 13.13 1.90
C ASP A 53 10.30 11.69 2.32
N VAL A 54 11.28 11.06 2.96
CA VAL A 54 11.16 9.70 3.50
C VAL A 54 10.12 9.66 4.60
N TYR A 55 10.14 10.62 5.54
CA TYR A 55 9.13 10.73 6.57
C TYR A 55 7.74 11.00 5.99
N ALA A 56 7.63 11.88 5.00
CA ALA A 56 6.35 12.15 4.33
C ALA A 56 5.78 10.89 3.64
N GLY A 57 6.64 10.06 3.03
CA GLY A 57 6.24 8.77 2.46
C GLY A 57 5.79 7.76 3.52
N ILE A 58 6.49 7.68 4.65
CA ILE A 58 6.15 6.79 5.76
C ILE A 58 4.79 7.15 6.36
N GLU A 59 4.51 8.44 6.58
CA GLU A 59 3.22 8.86 7.14
C GLU A 59 2.06 8.53 6.19
N LYS A 60 2.22 8.78 4.88
CA LYS A 60 1.22 8.35 3.88
C LYS A 60 0.98 6.84 3.89
N GLN A 61 2.03 6.03 4.05
CA GLN A 61 1.88 4.58 4.15
C GLN A 61 1.14 4.15 5.42
N LYS A 62 1.38 4.82 6.55
CA LYS A 62 0.64 4.55 7.79
C LYS A 62 -0.83 4.91 7.64
N GLU A 63 -1.14 6.06 7.04
CA GLU A 63 -2.51 6.50 6.75
C GLU A 63 -3.23 5.49 5.85
N MET A 64 -2.59 5.05 4.76
CA MET A 64 -3.16 4.02 3.87
C MET A 64 -3.40 2.69 4.61
N LYS A 65 -2.46 2.25 5.45
CA LYS A 65 -2.65 1.03 6.25
C LYS A 65 -3.79 1.17 7.25
N ALA A 66 -3.90 2.32 7.91
CA ALA A 66 -4.99 2.58 8.86
C ALA A 66 -6.35 2.64 8.15
N GLN A 67 -6.42 3.25 6.97
CA GLN A 67 -7.62 3.26 6.14
C GLN A 67 -8.00 1.86 5.65
N GLN A 68 -7.00 1.05 5.28
CA GLN A 68 -7.23 -0.33 4.87
C GLN A 68 -7.75 -1.19 6.02
N GLU A 69 -7.18 -1.05 7.22
CA GLU A 69 -7.65 -1.75 8.42
C GLU A 69 -9.09 -1.33 8.80
N ASP A 70 -9.43 -0.05 8.65
CA ASP A 70 -10.80 0.44 8.86
C ASP A 70 -11.77 -0.15 7.80
N LEU A 71 -11.34 -0.18 6.53
CA LEU A 71 -12.13 -0.78 5.46
C LEU A 71 -12.39 -2.27 5.71
N GLU A 72 -11.36 -3.01 6.14
CA GLU A 72 -11.46 -4.43 6.48
C GLU A 72 -12.41 -4.67 7.65
N LYS A 73 -12.39 -3.82 8.69
CA LYS A 73 -13.35 -3.89 9.81
C LYS A 73 -14.79 -3.63 9.34
N ARG A 74 -15.00 -2.67 8.44
CA ARG A 74 -16.32 -2.36 7.88
C ARG A 74 -16.83 -3.47 6.96
N LEU A 75 -15.95 -4.10 6.19
CA LEU A 75 -16.28 -5.26 5.37
C LEU A 75 -16.60 -6.50 6.22
N ALA A 76 -15.87 -6.71 7.34
CA ALA A 76 -16.12 -7.81 8.27
C ALA A 76 -17.42 -7.64 9.08
N THR A 77 -17.91 -6.41 9.23
CA THR A 77 -19.17 -6.09 9.93
C THR A 77 -20.36 -5.86 8.99
N ALA A 78 -20.13 -5.79 7.67
CA ALA A 78 -21.21 -5.81 6.70
C ALA A 78 -21.90 -7.18 6.81
N PRO A 79 -23.24 -7.25 7.00
CA PRO A 79 -23.95 -8.51 6.91
C PRO A 79 -23.69 -9.03 5.49
N VAL A 80 -22.95 -10.14 5.40
CA VAL A 80 -22.69 -10.81 4.13
C VAL A 80 -24.06 -11.20 3.59
N ALA A 81 -24.57 -10.40 2.65
CA ALA A 81 -25.74 -10.71 1.86
C ALA A 81 -25.36 -11.78 0.82
N GLU A 82 -24.90 -12.93 1.32
CA GLU A 82 -24.58 -14.11 0.54
C GLU A 82 -25.84 -14.68 -0.13
N GLU A 83 -27.02 -14.40 0.43
CA GLU A 83 -28.31 -14.78 -0.17
C GLU A 83 -28.71 -13.82 -1.31
N ALA A 84 -28.63 -12.49 -1.11
CA ALA A 84 -29.03 -11.53 -2.14
C ALA A 84 -28.14 -11.56 -3.39
N THR A 85 -26.86 -11.91 -3.22
CA THR A 85 -25.91 -12.05 -4.34
C THR A 85 -26.12 -13.34 -5.13
N LYS A 86 -26.47 -14.45 -4.47
CA LYS A 86 -26.84 -15.70 -5.15
C LYS A 86 -28.11 -15.54 -5.96
N ASP A 87 -29.13 -14.88 -5.41
CA ASP A 87 -30.39 -14.64 -6.10
C ASP A 87 -30.21 -13.70 -7.31
N PHE A 88 -29.39 -12.67 -7.18
CA PHE A 88 -29.07 -11.78 -8.29
C PHE A 88 -28.30 -12.50 -9.42
N LEU A 89 -27.32 -13.33 -9.06
CA LEU A 89 -26.55 -14.13 -10.03
C LEU A 89 -27.41 -15.22 -10.69
N ALA A 90 -28.28 -15.88 -9.94
CA ALA A 90 -29.23 -16.86 -10.47
C ALA A 90 -30.25 -16.21 -11.41
N THR A 91 -30.79 -15.04 -11.05
CA THR A 91 -31.72 -14.26 -11.88
C THR A 91 -31.05 -13.81 -13.17
N ARG A 92 -29.80 -13.32 -13.10
CA ARG A 92 -29.02 -12.94 -14.29
C ARG A 92 -28.76 -14.12 -15.22
N ASN A 93 -28.39 -15.28 -14.68
CA ASN A 93 -28.14 -16.49 -15.47
C ASN A 93 -29.42 -17.03 -16.13
N SER A 94 -30.57 -16.92 -15.44
CA SER A 94 -31.87 -17.30 -16.01
C SER A 94 -32.29 -16.36 -17.15
N LEU A 95 -32.05 -15.05 -17.00
CA LEU A 95 -32.30 -14.08 -18.08
C LEU A 95 -31.42 -14.34 -19.31
N LEU A 96 -30.13 -14.65 -19.11
CA LEU A 96 -29.21 -14.98 -20.20
C LEU A 96 -29.61 -16.27 -20.95
N GLN A 97 -30.22 -17.23 -20.25
CA GLN A 97 -30.78 -18.44 -20.87
C GLN A 97 -32.10 -18.19 -21.61
N GLN A 98 -32.88 -17.19 -21.21
CA GLN A 98 -34.07 -16.75 -21.96
C GLN A 98 -33.70 -15.96 -23.22
N GLU A 99 -32.71 -15.06 -23.14
CA GLU A 99 -32.19 -14.28 -24.28
C GLU A 99 -31.49 -15.18 -25.31
N HIS A 100 -30.86 -16.27 -24.86
CA HIS A 100 -30.27 -17.31 -25.70
C HIS A 100 -31.01 -18.63 -25.52
N GLY A 101 -32.32 -18.62 -25.79
CA GLY A 101 -33.07 -19.86 -26.01
C GLY A 101 -32.34 -20.71 -27.05
N ALA A 102 -32.19 -22.00 -26.75
CA ALA A 102 -31.43 -22.99 -27.53
C ALA A 102 -31.84 -22.98 -29.01
N ALA A 103 -31.20 -22.10 -29.79
CA ALA A 103 -31.33 -22.10 -31.22
C ALA A 103 -30.55 -23.32 -31.74
N PRO A 104 -31.16 -24.15 -32.60
CA PRO A 104 -30.45 -25.24 -33.25
C PRO A 104 -29.28 -24.64 -34.04
N GLY A 105 -28.06 -24.95 -33.59
CA GLY A 105 -26.81 -24.37 -34.10
C GLY A 105 -25.94 -23.65 -33.06
N SER A 106 -26.43 -23.42 -31.84
CA SER A 106 -25.60 -22.85 -30.76
C SER A 106 -24.54 -23.86 -30.27
N LEU A 107 -23.38 -23.35 -29.85
CA LEU A 107 -22.23 -24.15 -29.40
C LEU A 107 -22.57 -25.08 -28.22
N ASN A 108 -23.54 -24.68 -27.39
CA ASN A 108 -24.09 -25.50 -26.30
C ASN A 108 -24.95 -26.68 -26.78
N TYR A 109 -25.67 -26.54 -27.91
CA TYR A 109 -26.46 -27.63 -28.49
C TYR A 109 -25.54 -28.71 -29.09
N MET A 110 -24.46 -28.30 -29.76
CA MET A 110 -23.43 -29.23 -30.26
C MET A 110 -22.70 -29.98 -29.14
N GLY A 111 -22.49 -29.34 -27.98
CA GLY A 111 -21.91 -30.00 -26.80
C GLY A 111 -22.81 -31.08 -26.19
N ALA A 112 -24.13 -30.88 -26.24
CA ALA A 112 -25.11 -31.84 -25.70
C ALA A 112 -25.31 -33.06 -26.62
N THR A 113 -25.31 -32.87 -27.94
CA THR A 113 -25.48 -33.98 -28.91
C THR A 113 -24.25 -34.91 -28.95
N MET A 114 -23.06 -34.41 -28.64
CA MET A 114 -21.82 -35.21 -28.59
C MET A 114 -21.74 -36.15 -27.37
N LEU A 115 -22.60 -35.95 -26.36
CA LEU A 115 -22.62 -36.78 -25.15
C LEU A 115 -23.65 -37.92 -25.19
N THR A 116 -24.54 -37.93 -26.19
CA THR A 116 -25.63 -38.92 -26.27
C THR A 116 -25.36 -40.11 -27.20
N GLU A 117 -24.24 -40.12 -27.93
CA GLU A 117 -23.88 -41.24 -28.82
C GLU A 117 -22.78 -42.13 -28.20
N THR A 118 -23.04 -42.73 -27.04
CA THR A 118 -22.35 -43.97 -26.70
C THR A 118 -23.30 -44.98 -26.07
N LYS A 119 -23.55 -46.03 -26.85
CA LYS A 119 -24.09 -47.38 -26.57
C LYS A 119 -25.50 -47.64 -27.10
N PRO A 120 -25.82 -48.89 -27.51
CA PRO A 120 -25.11 -50.14 -27.20
C PRO A 120 -24.87 -51.07 -28.41
N GLU A 121 -23.95 -52.02 -28.30
CA GLU A 121 -24.19 -53.36 -28.86
C GLU A 121 -23.46 -54.39 -28.01
N GLU A 122 -24.27 -55.16 -27.25
CA GLU A 122 -23.91 -56.46 -26.71
C GLU A 122 -24.02 -57.50 -27.85
N ALA A 123 -22.95 -58.29 -28.06
CA ALA A 123 -23.00 -59.68 -28.52
C ALA A 123 -21.63 -60.33 -28.28
#